data_AF-A0A9P5RZS1-F1
#
_entry.id   AF-A0A9P5RZS1-F1
#
_cell.length_a   1.000
_cell.length_b   1.000
_cell.length_c   1.000
_cell.angle_alpha   90.00
_cell.angle_beta   90.00
_cell.angle_gamma   90.00
#
_symmetry.space_group_name_H-M   'P 1'
#
loop_
_entity.id
_entity.type
_entity.pdbx_description
1 polymer ?
#
loop_
_entity_poly.entity_id
_entity_poly.type
_entity_poly.pdbx_seq_one_letter_code
_entity_poly.pdbx_strand_id
1 'polypeptide(L)'
;MAITRYWMVLAAVLLAQSAMAHMSLLYPMARGSVGDKAQHDNEPHAFIGYDRRRTLPCNGYNKVGPITKLKAGQIVNTRFWGPALKDDYNGRLPKKPSNGQGQMNQARHGGGFCQYSLSYDGGKTFHLIGEYKESCPDFYYEWPVKIPDNAPSCNVRGKCLFVWSWIAVNVPQFYINCADIQIEGDSKGKWSRNKGIRIVDAPGYPQNVVMPGDDAGNKMGKGPHPDDIEKNLKGKWN
;
A
#
# COMPACT_ATOMS: atom_id res chain seq x y z
N MET A 1 -44.78 -48.85 5.53
CA MET A 1 -43.82 -48.67 4.43
C MET A 1 -44.18 -47.33 3.77
N ALA A 2 -43.56 -46.21 4.14
CA ALA A 2 -42.28 -45.68 3.64
C ALA A 2 -42.32 -45.58 2.08
N ILE A 3 -42.10 -44.46 1.40
CA ILE A 3 -41.03 -43.47 1.56
C ILE A 3 -41.49 -42.12 0.95
N THR A 4 -41.37 -41.04 1.72
CA THR A 4 -41.41 -39.63 1.27
C THR A 4 -40.23 -39.31 0.36
N ARG A 5 -40.46 -38.71 -0.82
CA ARG A 5 -39.40 -38.13 -1.66
C ARG A 5 -39.48 -36.61 -1.65
N TYR A 6 -38.68 -36.04 -0.77
CA TYR A 6 -38.27 -34.63 -0.80
C TYR A 6 -37.50 -34.37 -2.10
N TRP A 7 -37.98 -33.45 -2.93
CA TRP A 7 -37.16 -32.86 -3.98
C TRP A 7 -36.30 -31.78 -3.35
N MET A 8 -34.99 -32.02 -3.38
CA MET A 8 -33.96 -31.10 -2.90
C MET A 8 -34.03 -29.79 -3.70
N VAL A 9 -34.31 -28.70 -3.00
CA VAL A 9 -33.96 -27.35 -3.47
C VAL A 9 -32.44 -27.25 -3.38
N LEU A 10 -31.77 -27.39 -4.52
CA LEU A 10 -30.35 -27.05 -4.67
C LEU A 10 -30.22 -25.53 -4.56
N ALA A 11 -30.08 -25.03 -3.34
CA ALA A 11 -29.56 -23.69 -3.10
C ALA A 11 -28.09 -23.70 -3.53
N ALA A 12 -27.82 -23.24 -4.75
CA ALA A 12 -26.48 -22.86 -5.16
C ALA A 12 -26.06 -21.66 -4.29
N VAL A 13 -25.44 -21.95 -3.15
CA VAL A 13 -24.69 -20.96 -2.38
C VAL A 13 -23.55 -20.53 -3.27
N LEU A 14 -23.74 -19.42 -3.99
CA LEU A 14 -22.64 -18.62 -4.52
C LEU A 14 -21.78 -18.27 -3.31
N LEU A 15 -20.71 -19.03 -3.10
CA LEU A 15 -19.57 -18.58 -2.32
C LEU A 15 -19.04 -17.34 -3.04
N ALA A 16 -19.56 -16.18 -2.66
CA ALA A 16 -18.89 -14.92 -2.91
C ALA A 16 -17.55 -15.04 -2.18
N GLN A 17 -16.53 -15.51 -2.91
CA GLN A 17 -15.16 -15.16 -2.58
C GLN A 17 -15.17 -13.64 -2.61
N SER A 18 -15.30 -13.01 -1.45
CA SER A 18 -14.93 -11.63 -1.28
C SER A 18 -13.47 -11.59 -1.72
N ALA A 19 -13.24 -11.16 -2.96
CA ALA A 19 -11.92 -10.76 -3.36
C ALA A 19 -11.64 -9.55 -2.49
N MET A 20 -11.04 -9.78 -1.33
CA MET A 20 -10.45 -8.74 -0.52
C MET A 20 -9.11 -8.43 -1.20
N ALA A 21 -8.80 -7.14 -1.32
CA ALA A 21 -7.51 -6.75 -1.85
C ALA A 21 -6.50 -6.97 -0.74
N HIS A 22 -5.31 -7.41 -1.11
CA HIS A 22 -4.33 -7.88 -0.15
C HIS A 22 -2.92 -7.52 -0.63
N MET A 23 -2.68 -6.22 -0.84
CA MET A 23 -1.34 -5.72 -1.16
C MET A 23 -0.75 -4.97 0.03
N SER A 24 0.54 -5.18 0.29
CA SER A 24 1.29 -4.44 1.30
C SER A 24 2.59 -3.87 0.74
N LEU A 25 3.06 -2.77 1.32
CA LEU A 25 4.37 -2.19 1.05
C LEU A 25 5.47 -3.16 1.51
N LEU A 26 6.25 -3.64 0.56
CA LEU A 26 7.41 -4.52 0.80
C LEU A 26 8.70 -3.72 1.00
N TYR A 27 8.87 -2.65 0.21
CA TYR A 27 10.02 -1.75 0.32
C TYR A 27 9.59 -0.28 0.20
N PRO A 28 10.02 0.61 1.12
CA PRO A 28 10.67 0.31 2.41
C PRO A 28 9.85 -0.64 3.27
N MET A 29 10.50 -1.47 4.09
CA MET A 29 9.83 -2.56 4.80
C MET A 29 8.83 -2.01 5.82
N ALA A 30 7.53 -2.24 5.57
CA ALA A 30 6.48 -1.79 6.46
C ALA A 30 6.41 -2.62 7.74
N ARG A 31 5.88 -2.02 8.80
CA ARG A 31 5.49 -2.72 10.03
C ARG A 31 4.54 -3.87 9.71
N GLY A 32 4.81 -5.03 10.28
CA GLY A 32 4.01 -6.25 10.06
C GLY A 32 4.23 -6.92 8.69
N SER A 33 4.98 -6.30 7.77
CA SER A 33 5.30 -6.87 6.45
C SER A 33 6.04 -8.22 6.59
N VAL A 34 6.02 -9.00 5.51
CA VAL A 34 6.97 -10.10 5.32
C VAL A 34 8.39 -9.53 5.48
N GLY A 35 9.14 -10.08 6.44
CA GLY A 35 10.48 -9.62 6.83
C GLY A 35 10.56 -8.84 8.15
N ASP A 36 9.47 -8.25 8.65
CA ASP A 36 9.45 -7.61 9.98
C ASP A 36 9.35 -8.66 11.09
N LYS A 37 10.48 -9.22 11.49
CA LYS A 37 10.54 -10.27 12.53
C LYS A 37 9.94 -9.87 13.88
N ALA A 38 9.81 -8.57 14.17
CA ALA A 38 9.30 -8.10 15.46
C ALA A 38 7.76 -8.08 15.53
N GLN A 39 7.11 -7.98 14.37
CA GLN A 39 5.67 -7.71 14.27
C GLN A 39 4.98 -8.49 13.16
N HIS A 40 5.68 -9.41 12.48
CA HIS A 40 5.16 -10.09 11.32
C HIS A 40 3.75 -10.61 11.59
N ASP A 41 2.84 -10.21 10.73
CA ASP A 41 1.43 -10.56 10.74
C ASP A 41 1.13 -11.20 9.38
N ASN A 42 0.11 -12.05 9.33
CA ASN A 42 -0.36 -12.63 8.09
C ASN A 42 -1.30 -11.70 7.32
N GLU A 43 -1.70 -10.55 7.88
CA GLU A 43 -2.62 -9.60 7.26
C GLU A 43 -2.12 -8.13 7.23
N PRO A 44 -0.81 -7.83 7.02
CA PRO A 44 -0.32 -6.45 6.90
C PRO A 44 -0.92 -5.72 5.69
N HIS A 45 -1.45 -6.51 4.79
CA HIS A 45 -2.03 -6.15 3.52
C HIS A 45 -3.57 -5.99 3.60
N ALA A 46 -4.19 -6.05 4.79
CA ALA A 46 -5.62 -5.83 4.98
C ALA A 46 -5.98 -4.33 5.05
N PHE A 47 -7.21 -4.00 4.66
CA PHE A 47 -7.75 -2.63 4.71
C PHE A 47 -8.15 -2.21 6.12
N ILE A 48 -8.27 -0.90 6.36
CA ILE A 48 -8.74 -0.33 7.61
C ILE A 48 -10.18 -0.79 7.91
N GLY A 49 -10.42 -1.23 9.14
CA GLY A 49 -11.70 -1.79 9.58
C GLY A 49 -11.84 -3.30 9.35
N TYR A 50 -10.91 -3.94 8.61
CA TYR A 50 -10.89 -5.38 8.47
C TYR A 50 -10.80 -6.06 9.85
N ASP A 51 -11.75 -6.98 10.09
CA ASP A 51 -11.96 -7.69 11.34
C ASP A 51 -11.97 -6.80 12.60
N ARG A 52 -12.33 -5.51 12.45
CA ARG A 52 -12.29 -4.47 13.51
C ARG A 52 -10.92 -4.26 14.17
N ARG A 53 -9.86 -4.94 13.71
CA ARG A 53 -8.50 -4.90 14.27
C ARG A 53 -7.60 -3.90 13.57
N ARG A 54 -7.85 -3.63 12.28
CA ARG A 54 -7.05 -2.74 11.44
C ARG A 54 -7.49 -1.29 11.62
N THR A 55 -6.61 -0.46 12.18
CA THR A 55 -6.93 0.93 12.55
C THR A 55 -5.89 1.92 12.08
N LEU A 56 -6.24 3.20 12.11
CA LEU A 56 -5.28 4.29 11.86
C LEU A 56 -4.49 4.62 13.12
N PRO A 57 -3.24 5.09 12.98
CA PRO A 57 -2.41 5.03 11.77
C PRO A 57 -1.75 3.65 11.60
N CYS A 58 -1.12 3.43 10.44
CA CYS A 58 -0.22 2.30 10.23
C CYS A 58 -0.86 0.91 10.40
N ASN A 59 -2.12 0.75 10.00
CA ASN A 59 -2.86 -0.50 10.09
C ASN A 59 -2.98 -1.10 11.51
N GLY A 60 -2.78 -0.27 12.54
CA GLY A 60 -2.80 -0.66 13.95
C GLY A 60 -1.46 -1.16 14.50
N TYR A 61 -0.41 -1.23 13.69
CA TYR A 61 0.91 -1.69 14.14
C TYR A 61 1.63 -0.63 14.99
N ASN A 62 1.83 -0.95 16.27
CA ASN A 62 2.35 -0.02 17.27
C ASN A 62 3.81 -0.26 17.69
N LYS A 63 4.42 -1.39 17.33
CA LYS A 63 5.86 -1.59 17.58
C LYS A 63 6.64 -0.98 16.41
N VAL A 64 7.90 -0.66 16.69
CA VAL A 64 8.82 -0.11 15.70
C VAL A 64 9.36 -1.26 14.86
N GLY A 65 9.20 -1.16 13.55
CA GLY A 65 9.71 -2.14 12.58
C GLY A 65 11.19 -1.90 12.24
N PRO A 66 11.71 -2.62 11.23
CA PRO A 66 13.04 -2.41 10.70
C PRO A 66 13.22 -0.99 10.17
N ILE A 67 14.34 -0.34 10.51
CA ILE A 67 14.63 1.03 10.11
C ILE A 67 15.28 1.03 8.73
N THR A 68 14.65 1.70 7.76
CA THR A 68 15.25 2.00 6.46
C THR A 68 15.93 3.36 6.50
N LYS A 69 17.24 3.43 6.20
CA LYS A 69 17.97 4.69 6.11
C LYS A 69 17.78 5.30 4.71
N LEU A 70 17.37 6.56 4.68
CA LEU A 70 17.09 7.35 3.49
C LEU A 70 17.79 8.72 3.59
N LYS A 71 17.92 9.41 2.46
CA LYS A 71 18.40 10.80 2.41
C LYS A 71 17.45 11.70 1.63
N ALA A 72 17.46 13.00 1.92
CA ALA A 72 16.80 13.99 1.07
C ALA A 72 17.30 13.88 -0.37
N GLY A 73 16.38 14.04 -1.32
CA GLY A 73 16.65 13.88 -2.76
C GLY A 73 16.78 12.43 -3.25
N GLN A 74 16.78 11.43 -2.36
CA GLN A 74 16.85 10.02 -2.76
C GLN A 74 15.58 9.59 -3.51
N ILE A 75 15.76 8.85 -4.60
CA ILE A 75 14.68 8.10 -5.23
C ILE A 75 14.52 6.77 -4.51
N VAL A 76 13.31 6.49 -4.04
CA VAL A 76 12.92 5.25 -3.37
C VAL A 76 12.07 4.44 -4.35
N ASN A 77 12.63 3.35 -4.87
CA ASN A 77 11.90 2.42 -5.74
C ASN A 77 11.01 1.51 -4.90
N THR A 78 9.80 1.98 -4.62
CA THR A 78 8.89 1.23 -3.75
C THR A 78 8.40 -0.04 -4.43
N ARG A 79 8.22 -1.10 -3.64
CA ARG A 79 7.79 -2.43 -4.10
C ARG A 79 6.71 -2.96 -3.19
N PHE A 80 5.91 -3.86 -3.73
CA PHE A 80 4.76 -4.43 -3.03
C PHE A 80 4.88 -5.94 -2.89
N TRP A 81 4.21 -6.45 -1.87
CA TRP A 81 4.01 -7.87 -1.63
C TRP A 81 2.51 -8.18 -1.66
N GLY A 82 2.16 -9.37 -2.14
CA GLY A 82 0.82 -9.92 -2.04
C GLY A 82 0.89 -11.44 -1.82
N PRO A 83 -0.18 -12.10 -1.34
CA PRO A 83 -0.16 -13.50 -0.91
C PRO A 83 0.31 -14.52 -1.96
N ALA A 84 0.23 -14.19 -3.26
CA ALA A 84 0.74 -15.05 -4.31
C ALA A 84 2.28 -15.09 -4.39
N LEU A 85 2.98 -14.14 -3.78
CA LEU A 85 4.43 -14.11 -3.69
C LEU A 85 4.90 -14.93 -2.48
N LYS A 86 5.42 -16.13 -2.76
CA LYS A 86 5.83 -17.11 -1.73
C LYS A 86 7.19 -16.80 -1.08
N ASP A 87 8.04 -16.03 -1.74
CA ASP A 87 9.38 -15.67 -1.28
C ASP A 87 9.46 -14.22 -0.81
N ASP A 88 10.52 -13.88 -0.08
CA ASP A 88 10.87 -12.50 0.22
C ASP A 88 11.47 -11.82 -1.04
N TYR A 89 10.66 -11.02 -1.73
CA TYR A 89 11.04 -10.24 -2.91
C TYR A 89 11.66 -8.87 -2.55
N ASN A 90 12.09 -8.66 -1.29
CA ASN A 90 12.66 -7.38 -0.85
C ASN A 90 13.97 -7.00 -1.56
N GLY A 91 14.59 -7.88 -2.36
CA GLY A 91 15.76 -7.58 -3.19
C GLY A 91 15.54 -7.57 -4.71
N ARG A 92 14.37 -7.97 -5.21
CA ARG A 92 14.13 -8.16 -6.66
C ARG A 92 12.64 -8.14 -7.01
N LEU A 93 12.29 -7.90 -8.26
CA LEU A 93 10.92 -8.11 -8.75
C LEU A 93 10.67 -9.57 -9.15
N PRO A 94 9.42 -10.07 -9.03
CA PRO A 94 9.04 -11.32 -9.70
C PRO A 94 9.17 -11.19 -11.21
N LYS A 95 9.46 -12.31 -11.89
CA LYS A 95 9.54 -12.35 -13.35
C LYS A 95 8.17 -12.01 -13.94
N LYS A 96 8.14 -11.05 -14.87
CA LYS A 96 6.91 -10.69 -15.60
C LYS A 96 6.43 -11.86 -16.47
N PRO A 97 5.11 -12.13 -16.52
CA PRO A 97 4.54 -13.18 -17.37
C PRO A 97 4.59 -12.74 -18.84
N SER A 98 5.03 -13.65 -19.72
CA SER A 98 5.30 -13.32 -21.12
C SER A 98 4.03 -13.19 -21.98
N ASN A 99 2.98 -13.98 -21.73
CA ASN A 99 1.76 -14.07 -22.56
C ASN A 99 0.51 -14.43 -21.73
N GLY A 100 0.33 -13.84 -20.53
CA GLY A 100 -0.78 -14.16 -19.62
C GLY A 100 -0.66 -15.51 -18.89
N GLN A 101 0.06 -16.48 -19.45
CA GLN A 101 0.46 -17.71 -18.78
C GLN A 101 1.42 -17.40 -17.62
N GLY A 102 1.12 -17.95 -16.44
CA GLY A 102 1.90 -17.73 -15.22
C GLY A 102 1.60 -16.40 -14.51
N GLN A 103 0.52 -15.69 -14.88
CA GLN A 103 0.05 -14.53 -14.12
C GLN A 103 -0.40 -14.94 -12.72
N MET A 104 0.18 -14.31 -11.70
CA MET A 104 -0.23 -14.47 -10.32
C MET A 104 -1.44 -13.58 -10.03
N ASN A 105 -2.36 -14.07 -9.20
CA ASN A 105 -3.44 -13.26 -8.65
C ASN A 105 -2.84 -12.32 -7.59
N GLN A 106 -2.72 -11.04 -7.93
CA GLN A 106 -2.13 -10.05 -7.02
C GLN A 106 -3.08 -9.63 -5.90
N ALA A 107 -4.39 -9.86 -6.03
CA ALA A 107 -5.40 -9.21 -5.20
C ALA A 107 -5.23 -7.67 -5.17
N ARG A 108 -4.89 -7.09 -6.33
CA ARG A 108 -4.68 -5.64 -6.52
C ARG A 108 -5.94 -4.88 -6.96
N HIS A 109 -7.07 -5.57 -7.16
CA HIS A 109 -8.36 -4.97 -7.53
C HIS A 109 -8.39 -4.09 -8.78
N GLY A 110 -7.50 -4.29 -9.75
CA GLY A 110 -7.41 -3.39 -10.90
C GLY A 110 -6.72 -2.07 -10.56
N GLY A 111 -6.06 -1.99 -9.40
CA GLY A 111 -5.29 -0.88 -8.90
C GLY A 111 -6.12 0.14 -8.12
N GLY A 112 -5.99 1.40 -8.50
CA GLY A 112 -6.61 2.53 -7.83
C GLY A 112 -5.63 3.65 -7.58
N PHE A 113 -5.77 4.29 -6.43
CA PHE A 113 -5.03 5.51 -6.13
C PHE A 113 -4.08 5.29 -4.96
N CYS A 114 -2.78 5.29 -5.25
CA CYS A 114 -1.75 5.24 -4.23
C CYS A 114 -1.26 6.64 -3.88
N GLN A 115 -1.02 6.88 -2.60
CA GLN A 115 -0.33 8.06 -2.12
C GLN A 115 0.83 7.68 -1.22
N TYR A 116 1.91 8.44 -1.32
CA TYR A 116 3.13 8.29 -0.55
C TYR A 116 3.34 9.53 0.28
N SER A 117 3.66 9.35 1.55
CA SER A 117 3.88 10.47 2.46
C SER A 117 4.96 10.18 3.48
N LEU A 118 5.47 11.24 4.10
CA LEU A 118 6.32 11.15 5.28
C LEU A 118 5.53 11.57 6.52
N SER A 119 5.83 10.97 7.66
CA SER A 119 5.35 11.43 8.95
C SER A 119 6.52 11.58 9.91
N TYR A 120 6.51 12.65 10.69
CA TYR A 120 7.55 12.98 11.68
C TYR A 120 7.01 12.88 13.11
N ASP A 121 5.74 12.49 13.26
CA ASP A 121 5.01 12.46 14.53
C ASP A 121 4.31 11.11 14.80
N GLY A 122 4.74 10.05 14.12
CA GLY A 122 4.22 8.70 14.31
C GLY A 122 2.88 8.44 13.63
N GLY A 123 2.58 9.17 12.54
CA GLY A 123 1.37 8.98 11.74
C GLY A 123 0.19 9.83 12.20
N LYS A 124 0.42 10.89 12.98
CA LYS A 124 -0.64 11.86 13.33
C LYS A 124 -0.85 12.86 12.20
N THR A 125 0.23 13.27 11.55
CA THR A 125 0.21 14.09 10.34
C THR A 125 1.02 13.43 9.22
N PHE A 126 0.64 13.76 7.98
CA PHE A 126 1.24 13.20 6.78
C PHE A 126 1.64 14.32 5.83
N HIS A 127 2.86 14.21 5.29
CA HIS A 127 3.43 15.10 4.30
C HIS A 127 3.44 14.36 2.96
N LEU A 128 2.48 14.63 2.07
CA LEU A 128 2.42 13.98 0.76
C LEU A 128 3.73 14.22 -0.02
N ILE A 129 4.25 13.19 -0.67
CA ILE A 129 5.48 13.23 -1.49
C ILE A 129 5.36 12.45 -2.81
N GLY A 130 4.20 11.87 -3.10
CA GLY A 130 3.99 11.11 -4.33
C GLY A 130 2.56 10.61 -4.47
N GLU A 131 2.11 10.49 -5.72
CA GLU A 131 0.81 9.93 -6.08
C GLU A 131 0.97 9.05 -7.32
N TYR A 132 0.26 7.92 -7.37
CA TYR A 132 0.10 7.11 -8.58
C TYR A 132 -1.37 6.77 -8.76
N LYS A 133 -1.89 6.94 -9.97
CA LYS A 133 -3.30 6.73 -10.30
C LYS A 133 -3.49 5.46 -11.11
N GLU A 134 -4.71 4.92 -11.02
CA GLU A 134 -5.26 3.79 -11.78
C GLU A 134 -4.54 2.47 -11.60
N SER A 135 -3.25 2.37 -11.94
CA SER A 135 -2.53 1.11 -11.99
C SER A 135 -1.83 0.71 -10.68
N CYS A 136 -1.83 1.56 -9.64
CA CYS A 136 -1.15 1.24 -8.38
C CYS A 136 -2.10 0.56 -7.37
N PRO A 137 -1.66 -0.47 -6.61
CA PRO A 137 -0.33 -1.09 -6.53
C PRO A 137 -0.14 -2.35 -7.39
N ASP A 138 1.03 -2.57 -7.96
CA ASP A 138 1.37 -3.80 -8.71
C ASP A 138 2.76 -4.30 -8.30
N PHE A 139 2.88 -5.57 -7.90
CA PHE A 139 4.14 -6.13 -7.41
C PHE A 139 5.13 -6.52 -8.51
N TYR A 140 4.72 -6.51 -9.78
CA TYR A 140 5.62 -6.74 -10.93
C TYR A 140 6.39 -5.48 -11.34
N TYR A 141 6.14 -4.35 -10.68
CA TYR A 141 6.73 -3.05 -10.97
C TYR A 141 7.34 -2.40 -9.73
N GLU A 142 8.35 -1.56 -9.97
CA GLU A 142 8.81 -0.58 -9.00
C GLU A 142 8.05 0.73 -9.19
N TRP A 143 7.83 1.43 -8.08
CA TRP A 143 7.07 2.67 -8.03
C TRP A 143 7.95 3.76 -7.42
N PRO A 144 8.74 4.46 -8.24
CA PRO A 144 9.77 5.40 -7.78
C PRO A 144 9.17 6.68 -7.19
N VAL A 145 9.55 6.99 -5.95
CA VAL A 145 9.14 8.24 -5.27
C VAL A 145 10.38 8.95 -4.75
N LYS A 146 10.52 10.24 -5.08
CA LYS A 146 11.65 11.04 -4.60
C LYS A 146 11.35 11.61 -3.21
N ILE A 147 12.24 11.37 -2.25
CA ILE A 147 12.25 12.14 -0.99
C ILE A 147 12.55 13.60 -1.35
N PRO A 148 11.72 14.58 -0.96
CA PRO A 148 11.94 15.97 -1.32
C PRO A 148 13.36 16.44 -0.96
N ASP A 149 13.96 17.26 -1.83
CA ASP A 149 15.33 17.75 -1.61
C ASP A 149 15.44 18.60 -0.33
N ASN A 150 14.35 19.27 0.06
CA ASN A 150 14.25 20.08 1.27
C ASN A 150 13.67 19.32 2.48
N ALA A 151 13.56 17.98 2.42
CA ALA A 151 13.06 17.20 3.54
C ALA A 151 13.96 17.41 4.78
N PRO A 152 13.41 17.78 5.95
CA PRO A 152 14.19 17.90 7.18
C PRO A 152 14.70 16.54 7.65
N SER A 153 15.78 16.55 8.44
CA SER A 153 16.26 15.31 9.09
C SER A 153 15.22 14.73 10.03
N CYS A 154 15.13 13.40 10.06
CA CYS A 154 14.27 12.66 10.99
C CYS A 154 14.97 11.40 11.47
N ASN A 155 15.22 11.29 12.78
CA ASN A 155 15.86 10.13 13.37
C ASN A 155 15.14 9.59 14.62
N VAL A 156 13.98 10.15 14.96
CA VAL A 156 13.20 9.74 16.12
C VAL A 156 12.52 8.41 15.86
N ARG A 157 13.07 7.37 16.50
CA ARG A 157 12.59 5.99 16.41
C ARG A 157 11.08 5.91 16.67
N GLY A 158 10.34 5.25 15.78
CA GLY A 158 8.88 5.09 15.87
C GLY A 158 8.04 6.28 15.43
N LYS A 159 8.65 7.47 15.19
CA LYS A 159 7.95 8.67 14.73
C LYS A 159 8.21 9.03 13.27
N CYS A 160 9.40 8.70 12.77
CA CYS A 160 9.80 8.94 11.39
C CYS A 160 9.31 7.79 10.50
N LEU A 161 8.31 8.06 9.66
CA LEU A 161 7.64 7.05 8.85
C LEU A 161 7.67 7.41 7.37
N PHE A 162 7.93 6.40 6.53
CA PHE A 162 7.53 6.39 5.13
C PHE A 162 6.19 5.68 5.02
N VAL A 163 5.17 6.34 4.48
CA VAL A 163 3.80 5.87 4.52
C VAL A 163 3.30 5.69 3.10
N TRP A 164 2.83 4.47 2.80
CA TRP A 164 2.07 4.17 1.60
C TRP A 164 0.61 4.01 1.98
N SER A 165 -0.28 4.61 1.18
CA SER A 165 -1.72 4.40 1.29
C SER A 165 -2.32 4.12 -0.08
N TRP A 166 -3.42 3.37 -0.10
CA TRP A 166 -4.09 2.97 -1.33
C TRP A 166 -5.60 2.96 -1.15
N ILE A 167 -6.30 3.60 -2.08
CA ILE A 167 -7.75 3.52 -2.24
C ILE A 167 -8.04 2.57 -3.40
N ALA A 168 -8.69 1.45 -3.10
CA ALA A 168 -8.99 0.42 -4.08
C ALA A 168 -10.03 0.86 -5.12
N VAL A 169 -10.02 0.15 -6.24
CA VAL A 169 -10.99 0.31 -7.33
C VAL A 169 -12.24 -0.52 -7.03
N ASN A 170 -13.41 0.04 -7.29
CA ASN A 170 -14.72 -0.63 -7.26
C ASN A 170 -15.13 -1.29 -5.91
N VAL A 171 -14.32 -1.19 -4.87
CA VAL A 171 -14.68 -1.56 -3.49
C VAL A 171 -14.20 -0.47 -2.52
N PRO A 172 -15.01 -0.09 -1.51
CA PRO A 172 -14.66 0.97 -0.56
C PRO A 172 -13.69 0.44 0.49
N GLN A 173 -12.42 0.29 0.09
CA GLN A 173 -11.34 -0.25 0.92
C GLN A 173 -10.14 0.69 0.89
N PHE A 174 -9.73 1.12 2.09
CA PHE A 174 -8.56 1.95 2.30
C PHE A 174 -7.43 1.17 2.97
N TYR A 175 -6.27 1.16 2.36
CA TYR A 175 -5.06 0.49 2.84
C TYR A 175 -4.03 1.53 3.27
N ILE A 176 -3.29 1.24 4.33
CA ILE A 176 -2.18 2.09 4.77
C ILE A 176 -1.11 1.25 5.43
N ASN A 177 0.13 1.41 5.01
CA ASN A 177 1.29 0.80 5.64
C ASN A 177 2.32 1.86 5.99
N CYS A 178 3.01 1.65 7.10
CA CYS A 178 4.08 2.53 7.56
C CYS A 178 5.38 1.74 7.67
N ALA A 179 6.45 2.24 7.08
CA ALA A 179 7.80 1.77 7.30
C ALA A 179 8.54 2.76 8.21
N ASP A 180 9.24 2.26 9.22
CA ASP A 180 10.10 3.09 10.07
C ASP A 180 11.34 3.49 9.27
N ILE A 181 11.65 4.78 9.26
CA ILE A 181 12.77 5.32 8.50
C ILE A 181 13.66 6.23 9.34
N GLN A 182 14.86 6.48 8.82
CA GLN A 182 15.69 7.61 9.21
C GLN A 182 16.00 8.42 7.95
N ILE A 183 15.78 9.73 8.00
CA ILE A 183 16.12 10.64 6.91
C ILE A 183 17.31 11.48 7.34
N GLU A 184 18.41 11.34 6.60
CA GLU A 184 19.45 12.36 6.52
C GLU A 184 18.93 13.49 5.62
N GLY A 185 18.44 14.55 6.24
CA GLY A 185 17.75 15.64 5.55
C GLY A 185 18.63 16.85 5.31
N ASP A 186 18.04 17.87 4.68
CA ASP A 186 18.68 19.17 4.56
C ASP A 186 18.73 19.85 5.94
N SER A 187 19.91 20.35 6.33
CA SER A 187 20.15 21.15 7.54
C SER A 187 19.21 22.36 7.70
N LYS A 188 18.71 22.90 6.58
CA LYS A 188 17.76 24.02 6.51
C LYS A 188 16.35 23.58 6.06
N GLY A 189 16.12 22.27 5.93
CA GLY A 189 14.88 21.69 5.47
C GLY A 189 13.70 22.06 6.38
N LYS A 190 12.57 22.42 5.77
CA LYS A 190 11.31 22.74 6.46
C LYS A 190 10.14 22.30 5.60
N TRP A 191 9.09 21.81 6.24
CA TRP A 191 7.82 21.53 5.58
C TRP A 191 6.99 22.82 5.44
N SER A 192 6.83 23.31 4.21
CA SER A 192 5.98 24.47 3.90
C SER A 192 4.56 24.00 3.60
N ARG A 193 3.68 23.92 4.62
CA ARG A 193 2.24 23.61 4.45
C ARG A 193 1.95 22.44 3.50
N ASN A 194 2.29 21.23 3.90
CA ASN A 194 2.11 20.09 3.03
C ASN A 194 0.64 19.62 3.03
N LYS A 195 0.15 19.30 1.83
CA LYS A 195 -1.06 18.52 1.63
C LYS A 195 -0.89 17.15 2.33
N GLY A 196 -1.89 16.74 3.10
CA GLY A 196 -1.95 15.39 3.67
C GLY A 196 -2.34 14.33 2.64
N ILE A 197 -2.38 13.07 3.08
CA ILE A 197 -3.01 11.99 2.31
C ILE A 197 -4.54 12.06 2.43
N ARG A 198 -5.24 11.46 1.46
CA ARG A 198 -6.68 11.30 1.46
C ARG A 198 -7.04 10.02 2.22
N ILE A 199 -7.47 10.18 3.47
CA ILE A 199 -7.98 9.08 4.28
C ILE A 199 -9.47 8.93 4.00
N VAL A 200 -9.90 7.71 3.70
CA VAL A 200 -11.29 7.33 3.37
C VAL A 200 -11.61 5.98 3.98
N ASP A 201 -12.89 5.62 4.02
CA ASP A 201 -13.39 4.29 4.43
C ASP A 201 -12.86 3.84 5.80
N ALA A 202 -12.62 4.82 6.68
CA ALA A 202 -12.15 4.66 8.05
C ALA A 202 -13.06 5.44 9.01
N PRO A 203 -13.18 5.05 10.29
CA PRO A 203 -14.02 5.77 11.25
C PRO A 203 -13.68 7.27 11.31
N GLY A 204 -14.69 8.12 11.10
CA GLY A 204 -14.54 9.58 11.09
C GLY A 204 -14.13 10.22 9.75
N TYR A 205 -14.01 9.42 8.68
CA TYR A 205 -13.63 9.89 7.34
C TYR A 205 -14.74 9.63 6.31
N PRO A 206 -14.69 10.25 5.11
CA PRO A 206 -15.63 9.96 4.03
C PRO A 206 -15.69 8.46 3.73
N GLN A 207 -16.90 7.94 3.53
CA GLN A 207 -17.18 6.52 3.29
C GLN A 207 -17.65 6.28 1.86
N ASN A 208 -17.58 5.01 1.44
CA ASN A 208 -18.00 4.53 0.11
C ASN A 208 -17.19 5.18 -1.02
N VAL A 209 -15.89 5.41 -0.80
CA VAL A 209 -15.03 6.02 -1.81
C VAL A 209 -14.46 4.96 -2.74
N VAL A 210 -14.60 5.18 -4.04
CA VAL A 210 -13.97 4.36 -5.08
C VAL A 210 -13.16 5.25 -6.03
N MET A 211 -12.13 4.67 -6.65
CA MET A 211 -11.25 5.33 -7.61
C MET A 211 -11.25 4.56 -8.95
N PRO A 212 -10.91 5.23 -10.08
CA PRO A 212 -10.71 4.54 -11.35
C PRO A 212 -9.50 3.61 -11.29
N GLY A 213 -9.57 2.52 -12.06
CA GLY A 213 -8.53 1.50 -12.17
C GLY A 213 -7.99 1.36 -13.58
N ASP A 214 -7.15 0.34 -13.81
CA ASP A 214 -6.51 0.07 -15.10
C ASP A 214 -7.13 -1.10 -15.89
N ASP A 215 -8.30 -1.58 -15.46
CA ASP A 215 -9.06 -2.71 -16.02
C ASP A 215 -8.31 -4.07 -16.03
N ALA A 216 -7.12 -4.17 -15.43
CA ALA A 216 -6.37 -5.43 -15.36
C ALA A 216 -6.91 -6.39 -14.29
N GLY A 217 -7.84 -5.94 -13.44
CA GLY A 217 -8.32 -6.69 -12.29
C GLY A 217 -7.15 -7.14 -11.41
N ASN A 218 -7.12 -8.43 -11.06
CA ASN A 218 -6.06 -8.97 -10.20
C ASN A 218 -4.77 -9.37 -10.93
N LYS A 219 -4.66 -9.12 -12.23
CA LYS A 219 -3.51 -9.50 -13.07
C LYS A 219 -2.45 -8.40 -13.10
N MET A 220 -1.33 -8.66 -13.77
CA MET A 220 -0.32 -7.62 -14.05
C MET A 220 -0.95 -6.47 -14.86
N GLY A 221 -0.89 -5.26 -14.31
CA GLY A 221 -1.33 -4.03 -14.95
C GLY A 221 -0.28 -3.44 -15.90
N LYS A 222 -0.51 -2.19 -16.33
CA LYS A 222 0.44 -1.46 -17.19
C LYS A 222 1.69 -0.97 -16.43
N GLY A 223 1.63 -0.92 -15.11
CA GLY A 223 2.65 -0.32 -14.25
C GLY A 223 2.47 1.19 -14.10
N PRO A 224 3.43 1.89 -13.46
CA PRO A 224 3.34 3.33 -13.22
C PRO A 224 3.24 4.13 -14.51
N HIS A 225 2.27 5.06 -14.56
CA HIS A 225 2.14 5.97 -15.70
C HIS A 225 3.36 6.90 -15.79
N PRO A 226 3.94 7.13 -16.99
CA PRO A 226 5.11 8.00 -17.15
C PRO A 226 4.94 9.40 -16.52
N ASP A 227 3.77 10.02 -16.71
CA ASP A 227 3.49 11.35 -16.13
C ASP A 227 3.48 11.35 -14.60
N ASP A 228 2.98 10.28 -13.97
CA ASP A 228 3.01 10.13 -12.52
C ASP A 228 4.46 9.92 -12.03
N ILE A 229 5.28 9.15 -12.76
CA ILE A 229 6.72 9.01 -12.47
C ILE A 229 7.39 10.39 -12.53
N GLU A 230 7.20 11.12 -13.63
CA GLU A 230 7.81 12.44 -13.81
C GLU A 230 7.39 13.40 -12.68
N LYS A 231 6.10 13.43 -12.33
CA LYS A 231 5.58 14.24 -11.23
C LYS A 231 6.20 13.86 -9.88
N ASN A 232 6.27 12.57 -9.58
CA ASN A 232 6.85 12.06 -8.33
C ASN A 232 8.35 12.35 -8.23
N LEU A 233 9.08 12.32 -9.35
CA LEU A 233 10.52 12.56 -9.40
C LEU A 233 10.90 14.06 -9.40
N LYS A 234 10.00 14.95 -9.81
CA LYS A 234 10.20 16.40 -9.66
C LYS A 234 10.29 16.84 -8.19
N GLY A 235 9.74 16.07 -7.25
CA GLY A 235 9.85 16.32 -5.81
C GLY A 235 9.13 17.58 -5.31
N LYS A 236 8.22 18.16 -6.09
CA LYS A 236 7.47 19.38 -5.77
C LYS A 236 6.12 19.03 -5.13
N TRP A 237 6.12 18.75 -3.83
CA TRP A 237 4.93 18.36 -3.05
C TRP A 237 4.63 19.27 -1.86
N ASN A 238 5.34 20.39 -1.84
CA ASN A 238 5.51 21.38 -0.78
C ASN A 238 5.01 22.77 -1.20
#